data_AF-A0A843JPT2-F1
#
_entry.id   AF-A0A843JPT2-F1
#
_cell.length_a   1.000
_cell.length_b   1.000
_cell.length_c   1.000
_cell.angle_alpha   90.00
_cell.angle_beta   90.00
_cell.angle_gamma   90.00
#
_symmetry.space_group_name_H-M   'P 1'
#
loop_
_entity.id
_entity.type
_entity.pdbx_description
1 polymer ?
#
loop_
_entity_poly.entity_id
_entity_poly.type
_entity_poly.pdbx_seq_one_letter_code
_entity_poly.pdbx_strand_id
1 'polypeptide(L)'
;MRSYIDELRELSLIHNLIDLTEFDPLLLLPEGNIRKYCYENICGNYGNHWMCPPLIGSIGDIKVKLASYNKAILIRYMEEIDVKLDKKQIKRSKINFHKKILEIENFFNQKGIDAWGLVGGSCSFCIECKAITNRPCKHPHKA
;
A
#
# COMPACT_ATOMS: atom_id res chain seq x y z
N MET A 1 -2.69 -1.22 30.60
CA MET A 1 -2.71 -0.69 29.23
C MET A 1 -2.53 -1.86 28.28
N ARG A 2 -3.44 -2.08 27.33
CA ARG A 2 -3.21 -3.05 26.26
C ARG A 2 -2.14 -2.48 25.32
N SER A 3 -1.28 -3.33 24.77
CA SER A 3 -0.33 -2.88 23.75
C SER A 3 -1.10 -2.54 22.47
N TYR A 4 -0.63 -1.56 21.68
CA TYR A 4 -1.23 -1.28 20.36
C TYR A 4 -1.20 -2.53 19.46
N ILE A 5 -0.27 -3.46 19.71
CA ILE A 5 -0.17 -4.74 19.00
C ILE A 5 -1.31 -5.69 19.35
N ASP A 6 -1.77 -5.71 20.61
CA ASP A 6 -2.90 -6.55 20.99
C ASP A 6 -4.18 -6.05 20.32
N GLU A 7 -4.38 -4.73 20.29
CA GLU A 7 -5.49 -4.09 19.58
C GLU A 7 -5.39 -4.31 18.06
N LEU A 8 -4.17 -4.26 17.48
CA LEU A 8 -3.96 -4.50 16.06
C LEU A 8 -4.23 -5.96 15.68
N ARG A 9 -3.92 -6.92 16.57
CA ARG A 9 -4.26 -8.34 16.40
C ARG A 9 -5.77 -8.54 16.41
N GLU A 10 -6.50 -7.91 17.33
CA GLU A 10 -7.97 -7.93 17.34
C GLU A 10 -8.54 -7.36 16.04
N LEU A 11 -8.03 -6.20 15.58
CA LEU A 11 -8.40 -5.61 14.31
C LEU A 11 -8.13 -6.56 13.14
N SER A 12 -6.98 -7.23 13.15
CA SER A 12 -6.60 -8.16 12.07
C SER A 12 -7.51 -9.37 11.95
N LEU A 13 -8.01 -9.88 13.08
CA LEU A 13 -9.03 -10.93 13.08
C LEU A 13 -10.34 -10.44 12.43
N ILE A 14 -10.77 -9.21 12.74
CA ILE A 14 -11.96 -8.60 12.12
C ILE A 14 -11.79 -8.46 10.60
N HIS A 15 -10.58 -8.14 10.15
CA HIS A 15 -10.27 -7.94 8.74
C HIS A 15 -9.81 -9.21 8.00
N ASN A 16 -9.87 -10.40 8.59
CA ASN A 16 -9.39 -11.66 7.99
C ASN A 16 -7.93 -11.55 7.48
N LEU A 17 -7.07 -10.86 8.23
CA LEU A 17 -5.64 -10.82 7.95
C LEU A 17 -4.99 -12.06 8.57
N ILE A 18 -4.12 -12.71 7.80
CA ILE A 18 -3.53 -14.00 8.19
C ILE A 18 -2.46 -13.80 9.26
N ASP A 19 -1.73 -12.70 9.17
CA ASP A 19 -0.57 -12.47 10.01
C ASP A 19 -0.18 -11.00 10.06
N LEU A 20 0.47 -10.68 11.17
CA LEU A 20 1.08 -9.40 11.48
C LEU A 20 2.46 -9.66 12.09
N THR A 21 3.50 -9.28 11.38
CA THR A 21 4.87 -9.38 11.89
C THR A 21 5.49 -8.00 11.96
N GLU A 22 5.86 -7.55 13.16
CA GLU A 22 6.70 -6.35 13.32
C GLU A 22 8.13 -6.62 12.87
N PHE A 23 8.75 -5.63 12.23
CA PHE A 23 10.16 -5.68 11.85
C PHE A 23 10.75 -4.27 11.73
N ASP A 24 12.08 -4.19 11.58
CA ASP A 24 12.79 -2.93 11.36
C ASP A 24 12.55 -2.42 9.92
N PRO A 25 12.00 -1.20 9.71
CA PRO A 25 11.82 -0.60 8.39
C PRO A 25 13.08 -0.58 7.53
N LEU A 26 14.28 -0.52 8.13
CA LEU A 26 15.56 -0.50 7.42
C LEU A 26 15.88 -1.82 6.71
N LEU A 27 15.14 -2.90 7.01
CA LEU A 27 15.19 -4.15 6.25
C LEU A 27 14.48 -4.05 4.89
N LEU A 28 13.61 -3.05 4.68
CA LEU A 28 13.04 -2.77 3.35
C LEU A 28 14.06 -2.00 2.51
N LEU A 29 14.62 -2.69 1.51
CA LEU A 29 15.57 -2.11 0.57
C LEU A 29 14.87 -1.86 -0.78
N PRO A 30 14.57 -0.60 -1.14
CA PRO A 30 14.00 -0.31 -2.45
C PRO A 30 15.05 -0.53 -3.55
N GLU A 31 14.77 -1.42 -4.48
CA GLU A 31 15.70 -1.78 -5.55
C GLU A 31 15.26 -1.28 -6.93
N GLY A 32 16.23 -0.91 -7.76
CA GLY A 32 15.98 -0.40 -9.11
C GLY A 32 15.54 -1.46 -10.11
N ASN A 33 15.93 -2.72 -9.91
CA ASN A 33 15.45 -3.85 -10.70
C ASN A 33 13.92 -3.99 -10.63
N ILE A 34 13.29 -3.75 -9.47
CA ILE A 34 11.84 -3.77 -9.32
C ILE A 34 11.19 -2.62 -10.10
N ARG A 35 11.83 -1.46 -10.17
CA ARG A 35 11.34 -0.33 -10.98
C ARG A 35 11.42 -0.57 -12.48
N LYS A 36 12.24 -1.51 -12.96
CA LYS A 36 12.29 -1.86 -14.40
C LYS A 36 10.92 -2.31 -14.91
N TYR A 37 10.18 -3.10 -14.13
CA TYR A 37 8.80 -3.48 -14.47
C TYR A 37 7.85 -2.28 -14.59
N CYS A 38 8.07 -1.22 -13.80
CA CYS A 38 7.32 0.02 -13.95
C CYS A 38 7.72 0.78 -15.22
N TYR A 39 9.00 0.82 -15.57
CA TYR A 39 9.50 1.50 -16.77
C TYR A 39 9.06 0.80 -18.06
N GLU A 40 8.98 -0.53 -18.05
CA GLU A 40 8.35 -1.32 -19.12
C GLU A 40 6.86 -0.99 -19.29
N ASN A 41 6.24 -0.43 -18.24
CA ASN A 41 4.88 0.08 -18.23
C ASN A 41 3.82 -0.93 -18.71
N ILE A 42 4.03 -2.22 -18.45
CA ILE A 42 3.10 -3.30 -18.83
C ILE A 42 1.69 -3.05 -18.26
N CYS A 43 1.59 -2.39 -17.10
CA CYS A 43 0.31 -2.06 -16.47
C CYS A 43 -0.28 -0.69 -16.87
N GLY A 44 0.42 0.11 -17.68
CA GLY A 44 -0.04 1.41 -18.21
C GLY A 44 -0.03 2.59 -17.21
N ASN A 45 0.43 2.39 -15.97
CA ASN A 45 0.33 3.40 -14.92
C ASN A 45 1.58 4.28 -14.73
N TYR A 46 2.69 3.99 -15.42
CA TYR A 46 3.90 4.83 -15.36
C TYR A 46 3.59 6.24 -15.84
N GLY A 47 3.94 7.26 -15.04
CA GLY A 47 3.63 8.67 -15.31
C GLY A 47 2.16 9.07 -15.20
N ASN A 48 1.24 8.09 -15.08
CA ASN A 48 -0.20 8.30 -15.14
C ASN A 48 -0.89 8.16 -13.78
N HIS A 49 -0.13 7.90 -12.71
CA HIS A 49 -0.70 7.61 -11.41
C HIS A 49 0.18 8.13 -10.26
N TRP A 50 -0.42 8.83 -9.27
CA TRP A 50 0.31 9.45 -8.17
C TRP A 50 1.15 8.47 -7.33
N MET A 51 0.66 7.25 -7.09
CA MET A 51 1.43 6.15 -6.45
C MET A 51 2.49 5.48 -7.34
N CYS A 52 2.60 5.83 -8.62
CA CYS A 52 3.50 5.15 -9.55
C CYS A 52 4.69 6.04 -9.91
N PRO A 53 5.84 5.45 -10.29
CA PRO A 53 6.96 6.23 -10.81
C PRO A 53 6.56 7.03 -12.07
N PRO A 54 7.19 8.21 -12.30
CA PRO A 54 8.11 8.90 -11.40
C PRO A 54 7.42 9.67 -10.26
N LEU A 55 6.08 9.78 -10.29
CA LEU A 55 5.29 10.67 -9.42
C LEU A 55 5.39 10.33 -7.92
N ILE A 56 5.57 9.06 -7.56
CA ILE A 56 5.76 8.62 -6.17
C ILE A 56 7.16 8.95 -5.62
N GLY A 57 8.05 9.54 -6.42
CA GLY A 57 9.42 9.89 -6.05
C GLY A 57 10.46 8.88 -6.56
N SER A 58 11.73 9.20 -6.39
CA SER A 58 12.89 8.37 -6.71
C SER A 58 13.09 7.23 -5.70
N ILE A 59 13.99 6.29 -6.00
CA ILE A 59 14.37 5.22 -5.05
C ILE A 59 14.98 5.82 -3.77
N GLY A 60 15.78 6.88 -3.92
CA GLY A 60 16.37 7.60 -2.79
C GLY A 60 15.29 8.22 -1.90
N ASP A 61 14.28 8.85 -2.50
CA ASP A 61 13.17 9.46 -1.74
C ASP A 61 12.41 8.42 -0.93
N ILE A 62 12.14 7.25 -1.51
CA ILE A 62 11.49 6.14 -0.80
C ILE A 62 12.37 5.63 0.34
N LYS A 63 13.69 5.48 0.12
CA LYS A 63 14.61 5.02 1.17
C LYS A 63 14.66 6.00 2.35
N VAL A 64 14.72 7.30 2.07
CA VAL A 64 14.68 8.35 3.11
C VAL A 64 13.36 8.29 3.87
N LYS A 65 12.23 8.14 3.17
CA LYS A 65 10.92 8.02 3.80
C LYS A 65 10.79 6.77 4.66
N LEU A 66 11.27 5.61 4.21
CA LEU A 66 11.26 4.39 5.03
C LEU A 66 12.08 4.55 6.31
N ALA A 67 13.25 5.19 6.21
CA ALA A 67 14.13 5.44 7.35
C ALA A 67 13.58 6.45 8.37
N SER A 68 12.53 7.21 8.04
CA SER A 68 11.87 8.10 9.02
C SER A 68 10.89 7.38 9.95
N TYR A 69 10.54 6.12 9.65
CA TYR A 69 9.70 5.30 10.52
C TYR A 69 10.56 4.47 11.47
N ASN A 70 10.09 4.27 12.71
CA ASN A 70 10.78 3.49 13.74
C ASN A 70 10.34 2.01 13.76
N LYS A 71 9.23 1.68 13.10
CA LYS A 71 8.58 0.37 13.11
C LYS A 71 7.91 0.11 11.77
N ALA A 72 7.97 -1.13 11.30
CA ALA A 72 7.21 -1.62 10.17
C ALA A 72 6.42 -2.86 10.57
N ILE A 73 5.30 -3.09 9.88
CA ILE A 73 4.43 -4.25 10.11
C ILE A 73 4.16 -4.90 8.77
N LEU A 74 4.56 -6.16 8.63
CA LEU A 74 4.22 -7.00 7.49
C LEU A 74 2.82 -7.57 7.73
N ILE A 75 1.89 -7.21 6.85
CA ILE A 75 0.50 -7.68 6.87
C ILE A 75 0.32 -8.71 5.76
N ARG A 76 -0.17 -9.91 6.11
CA ARG A 76 -0.49 -10.95 5.12
C ARG A 76 -2.00 -11.09 4.92
N TYR A 77 -2.40 -11.21 3.66
CA TYR A 77 -3.78 -11.41 3.22
C TYR A 77 -3.80 -12.38 2.05
N MET A 78 -4.80 -13.27 2.03
CA MET A 78 -4.95 -14.28 0.98
C MET A 78 -6.43 -14.47 0.70
N GLU A 79 -6.74 -14.69 -0.57
CA GLU A 79 -8.03 -15.17 -1.04
C GLU A 79 -7.77 -16.25 -2.09
N GLU A 80 -8.59 -17.30 -2.08
CA GLU A 80 -8.57 -18.31 -3.14
C GLU A 80 -9.28 -17.74 -4.39
N ILE A 81 -8.50 -17.54 -5.46
CA ILE A 81 -8.96 -16.93 -6.71
C ILE A 81 -8.35 -17.70 -7.88
N ASP A 82 -9.16 -18.03 -8.88
CA ASP A 82 -8.63 -18.49 -10.16
C ASP A 82 -8.02 -17.29 -10.91
N VAL A 83 -6.70 -17.13 -10.79
CA VAL A 83 -5.96 -16.00 -11.37
C VAL A 83 -5.97 -15.97 -12.90
N LYS A 84 -6.30 -17.09 -13.56
CA LYS A 84 -6.36 -17.18 -15.03
C LYS A 84 -7.73 -16.79 -15.54
N LEU A 85 -8.78 -17.17 -14.83
CA LEU A 85 -10.16 -17.04 -15.29
C LEU A 85 -10.90 -15.85 -14.67
N ASP A 86 -10.57 -15.41 -13.44
CA ASP A 86 -11.34 -14.38 -12.73
C ASP A 86 -10.56 -13.08 -12.48
N LYS A 87 -10.31 -12.34 -13.55
CA LYS A 87 -9.71 -10.98 -13.49
C LYS A 87 -10.52 -10.00 -12.63
N LYS A 88 -11.84 -10.19 -12.53
CA LYS A 88 -12.73 -9.30 -11.77
C LYS A 88 -12.53 -9.51 -10.27
N GLN A 89 -12.42 -10.76 -9.83
CA GLN A 89 -12.14 -11.10 -8.45
C GLN A 89 -10.72 -10.66 -8.04
N ILE A 90 -9.72 -10.81 -8.91
CA ILE A 90 -8.36 -10.26 -8.66
C ILE A 90 -8.42 -8.75 -8.38
N LYS A 91 -9.11 -7.99 -9.25
CA LYS A 91 -9.26 -6.53 -9.07
C LYS A 91 -9.99 -6.20 -7.78
N ARG A 92 -11.05 -6.94 -7.45
CA ARG A 92 -11.82 -6.75 -6.22
C ARG A 92 -10.97 -7.05 -4.98
N SER A 93 -10.20 -8.13 -4.99
CA SER A 93 -9.30 -8.53 -3.92
C SER A 93 -8.25 -7.45 -3.64
N LYS A 94 -7.64 -6.90 -4.69
CA LYS A 94 -6.71 -5.75 -4.58
C LYS A 94 -7.36 -4.53 -3.92
N ILE A 95 -8.58 -4.18 -4.33
CA ILE A 95 -9.34 -3.05 -3.74
C ILE A 95 -9.68 -3.33 -2.27
N ASN A 96 -10.11 -4.55 -1.95
CA ASN A 96 -10.43 -4.95 -0.59
C ASN A 96 -9.19 -4.87 0.31
N PHE A 97 -8.05 -5.37 -0.16
CA PHE A 97 -6.80 -5.28 0.59
C PHE A 97 -6.39 -3.82 0.84
N HIS A 98 -6.46 -2.96 -0.18
CA HIS A 98 -6.15 -1.53 0.00
C HIS A 98 -7.07 -0.89 1.05
N LYS A 99 -8.38 -1.18 1.04
CA LYS A 99 -9.31 -0.67 2.08
C LYS A 99 -8.90 -1.10 3.49
N LYS A 100 -8.48 -2.36 3.68
CA LYS A 100 -8.00 -2.87 4.97
C LYS A 100 -6.75 -2.14 5.44
N ILE A 101 -5.81 -1.86 4.53
CA ILE A 101 -4.62 -1.07 4.87
C ILE A 101 -4.99 0.36 5.29
N LEU A 102 -5.93 1.02 4.60
CA LEU A 102 -6.41 2.34 5.02
C LEU A 102 -7.10 2.33 6.38
N GLU A 103 -7.83 1.26 6.71
CA GLU A 103 -8.47 1.08 8.02
C GLU A 103 -7.41 0.96 9.13
N ILE A 104 -6.31 0.26 8.86
CA ILE A 104 -5.14 0.15 9.75
C ILE A 104 -4.41 1.49 9.89
N GLU A 105 -4.16 2.20 8.79
CA GLU A 105 -3.57 3.55 8.85
C GLU A 105 -4.45 4.49 9.67
N ASN A 106 -5.78 4.45 9.46
CA ASN A 106 -6.72 5.25 10.24
C ASN A 106 -6.71 4.87 11.73
N PHE A 107 -6.58 3.58 12.08
CA PHE A 107 -6.43 3.13 13.46
C PHE A 107 -5.18 3.74 14.13
N PHE A 108 -4.04 3.77 13.43
CA PHE A 108 -2.83 4.42 13.93
C PHE A 108 -2.99 5.94 14.05
N ASN A 109 -3.58 6.57 13.03
CA ASN A 109 -3.84 8.01 13.01
C ASN A 109 -4.73 8.45 14.19
N GLN A 110 -5.76 7.68 14.54
CA GLN A 110 -6.63 7.94 15.70
C GLN A 110 -5.88 7.90 17.04
N LYS A 111 -4.72 7.24 17.08
CA LYS A 111 -3.82 7.19 18.24
C LYS A 111 -2.67 8.21 18.16
N GLY A 112 -2.68 9.09 17.17
CA GLY A 112 -1.62 10.09 16.94
C GLY A 112 -0.33 9.50 16.38
N ILE A 113 -0.39 8.30 15.78
CA ILE A 113 0.75 7.63 15.17
C ILE A 113 0.66 7.83 13.65
N ASP A 114 1.68 8.45 13.05
CA ASP A 114 1.79 8.53 11.59
C ASP A 114 2.10 7.14 11.03
N ALA A 115 1.33 6.72 10.03
CA ALA A 115 1.46 5.43 9.39
C ALA A 115 1.42 5.60 7.88
N TRP A 116 2.20 4.79 7.17
CA TRP A 116 2.23 4.78 5.71
C TRP A 116 2.00 3.36 5.19
N GLY A 117 0.83 3.17 4.59
CA GLY A 117 0.37 1.95 3.98
C GLY A 117 1.07 1.70 2.65
N LEU A 118 1.75 0.56 2.56
CA LEU A 118 2.39 0.09 1.34
C LEU A 118 1.62 -1.10 0.77
N VAL A 119 1.02 -0.91 -0.41
CA VAL A 119 0.31 -1.95 -1.14
C VAL A 119 0.92 -2.19 -2.51
N GLY A 120 0.68 -3.38 -3.08
CA GLY A 120 1.15 -3.73 -4.41
C GLY A 120 0.36 -3.03 -5.53
N GLY A 121 1.08 -2.31 -6.39
CA GLY A 121 0.56 -1.71 -7.62
C GLY A 121 -0.12 -0.34 -7.42
N SER A 122 -0.82 0.12 -8.46
CA SER A 122 -1.50 1.44 -8.45
C SER A 122 -2.76 1.46 -7.56
N CYS A 123 -3.14 2.65 -7.08
CA CYS A 123 -4.43 2.88 -6.46
C CYS A 123 -5.57 2.52 -7.42
N SER A 124 -6.74 2.18 -6.88
CA SER A 124 -7.92 1.79 -7.67
C SER A 124 -9.21 2.40 -7.15
N PHE A 125 -9.13 3.51 -6.39
CA PHE A 125 -10.31 4.22 -5.89
C PHE A 125 -11.02 5.06 -6.94
N CYS A 126 -10.31 5.51 -7.97
CA CYS A 126 -10.88 6.29 -9.06
C CYS A 126 -10.95 5.44 -10.33
N ILE A 127 -11.91 5.76 -11.21
CA ILE A 127 -11.96 5.22 -12.57
C ILE A 127 -10.72 5.67 -13.36
N GLU A 128 -10.33 6.94 -13.19
CA GLU A 128 -9.16 7.55 -13.81
C GLU A 128 -8.39 8.38 -12.77
N CYS A 129 -7.08 8.18 -12.69
CA CYS A 129 -6.23 8.95 -11.80
C CYS A 129 -6.00 10.36 -12.36
N LYS A 130 -6.10 11.38 -11.51
CA LYS A 130 -5.97 12.79 -11.92
C LYS A 130 -4.54 13.22 -12.26
N ALA A 131 -3.57 12.36 -11.99
CA ALA A 131 -2.19 12.47 -12.47
C ALA A 131 -2.10 12.61 -13.99
N ILE A 132 -2.95 11.91 -14.75
CA ILE A 132 -3.00 11.99 -16.23
C ILE A 132 -3.22 13.42 -16.72
N THR A 133 -3.99 14.20 -15.97
CA THR A 133 -4.28 15.62 -16.26
C THR A 133 -3.47 16.58 -15.40
N ASN A 134 -2.44 16.10 -14.70
CA ASN A 134 -1.65 16.83 -13.71
C ASN A 134 -2.50 17.60 -12.68
N ARG A 135 -3.61 17.00 -12.23
CA ARG A 135 -4.50 17.59 -11.22
C ARG A 135 -4.34 16.88 -9.88
N PRO A 136 -4.50 17.59 -8.75
CA PRO A 136 -4.38 17.00 -7.42
C PRO A 136 -5.26 15.76 -7.24
N CYS A 137 -4.78 14.80 -6.44
CA CYS A 137 -5.57 13.65 -6.03
C CYS A 137 -6.83 14.12 -5.30
N LYS A 138 -7.98 13.51 -5.59
CA LYS A 138 -9.23 13.76 -4.84
C LYS A 138 -9.24 13.12 -3.45
N HIS A 139 -8.31 12.18 -3.21
CA HIS A 139 -8.20 11.41 -1.99
C HIS A 139 -6.73 11.29 -1.54
N PRO A 140 -6.02 12.42 -1.29
CA PRO A 140 -4.58 12.39 -1.02
C PRO A 140 -4.21 11.55 0.20
N HIS A 141 -5.06 11.47 1.22
CA HIS A 141 -4.88 10.66 2.42
C HIS A 141 -5.31 9.18 2.25
N LYS A 142 -5.66 8.78 1.03
CA LYS A 142 -6.02 7.40 0.65
C LYS A 142 -5.25 6.94 -0.59
N ALA A 143 -4.28 7.77 -1.01
CA ALA A 143 -3.68 7.70 -2.32
C ALA A 143 -2.63 6.62 -2.35
#